data_AF-A0AAU5RTJ8-F1
#
_entry.id   AF-A0AAU5RTJ8-F1
#
_cell.length_a   1.000
_cell.length_b   1.000
_cell.length_c   1.000
_cell.angle_alpha   90.00
_cell.angle_beta   90.00
_cell.angle_gamma   90.00
#
_symmetry.space_group_name_H-M   'P 1'
#
loop_
_entity.id
_entity.type
_entity.pdbx_description
1 polymer ?
#
loop_
_entity_poly.entity_id
_entity_poly.type
_entity_poly.pdbx_seq_one_letter_code
_entity_poly.pdbx_strand_id
1 'polypeptide(L)'
;MNGPATARVLAFAADAMVIEPALDLDSAVRLAVWDDPDAPFPQAGADGAEVFADAMAVLHDAFRSRAAGVSREGDIEVVRAEAMRLVSVPR
;
A
#
# COMPACT_ATOMS: atom_id res chain seq x y z
N MET A 1 -3.45 -7.38 12.31
CA MET A 1 -2.57 -6.93 11.22
C MET A 1 -1.97 -8.14 10.50
N ASN A 2 -2.34 -8.33 9.25
CA ASN A 2 -1.91 -9.44 8.38
C ASN A 2 -0.55 -9.16 7.73
N GLY A 3 0.50 -9.00 8.55
CA GLY A 3 1.84 -8.52 8.13
C GLY A 3 2.35 -9.05 6.78
N PRO A 4 2.40 -10.38 6.54
CA PRO A 4 2.86 -10.92 5.25
C PRO A 4 1.94 -10.63 4.05
N ALA A 5 0.62 -10.56 4.25
CA ALA A 5 -0.31 -10.24 3.16
C ALA A 5 -0.23 -8.75 2.83
N THR A 6 -0.23 -7.90 3.86
CA THR A 6 -0.03 -6.45 3.72
C THR A 6 1.30 -6.13 3.03
N ALA A 7 2.39 -6.81 3.39
CA ALA A 7 3.69 -6.61 2.74
C ALA A 7 3.66 -6.90 1.24
N ARG A 8 2.96 -7.96 0.81
CA ARG A 8 2.82 -8.30 -0.62
C ARG A 8 2.02 -7.24 -1.37
N VAL A 9 0.93 -6.76 -0.78
CA VAL A 9 0.11 -5.68 -1.34
C VAL A 9 0.94 -4.41 -1.52
N LEU A 10 1.70 -4.00 -0.50
CA LEU A 10 2.57 -2.82 -0.59
C LEU A 10 3.67 -2.99 -1.65
N ALA A 11 4.33 -4.15 -1.71
CA ALA A 11 5.34 -4.42 -2.72
C ALA A 11 4.77 -4.32 -4.14
N PHE A 12 3.60 -4.93 -4.37
CA PHE A 12 2.91 -4.85 -5.66
C PHE A 12 2.49 -3.40 -5.98
N ALA A 13 1.91 -2.68 -5.03
CA ALA A 13 1.49 -1.29 -5.22
C ALA A 13 2.67 -0.40 -5.62
N ALA A 14 3.84 -0.58 -5.00
CA ALA A 14 5.05 0.15 -5.37
C ALA A 14 5.48 -0.15 -6.81
N ASP A 15 5.44 -1.42 -7.23
CA ASP A 15 5.79 -1.80 -8.60
C ASP A 15 4.77 -1.28 -9.62
N ALA A 16 3.48 -1.31 -9.28
CA ALA A 16 2.43 -0.72 -10.10
C ALA A 16 2.63 0.80 -10.29
N MET A 17 3.02 1.53 -9.25
CA MET A 17 3.32 2.96 -9.34
C MET A 17 4.56 3.30 -10.19
N VAL A 18 5.51 2.35 -10.31
CA VAL A 18 6.67 2.46 -11.21
C VAL A 18 6.27 2.21 -12.66
N ILE A 19 5.44 1.18 -12.89
CA ILE A 19 4.99 0.80 -14.24
C ILE A 19 4.03 1.85 -14.81
N GLU A 20 3.10 2.34 -13.99
CA GLU A 20 2.10 3.33 -14.37
C GLU A 20 2.28 4.62 -13.53
N PRO A 21 3.00 5.63 -14.06
CA PRO A 21 3.26 6.87 -13.34
C PRO A 21 2.02 7.72 -13.06
N ALA A 22 0.90 7.51 -13.78
CA ALA A 22 -0.35 8.21 -13.48
C ALA A 22 -1.13 7.58 -12.32
N LEU A 23 -0.79 6.35 -11.92
CA LEU A 23 -1.50 5.62 -10.86
C LEU A 23 -1.15 6.21 -9.49
N ASP A 24 -2.14 6.72 -8.77
CA ASP A 24 -1.89 7.17 -7.39
C ASP A 24 -1.76 5.98 -6.42
N LEU A 25 -1.35 6.28 -5.19
CA LEU A 25 -1.07 5.26 -4.18
C LEU A 25 -2.33 4.48 -3.78
N ASP A 26 -3.48 5.14 -3.62
CA ASP A 26 -4.73 4.47 -3.23
C ASP A 26 -5.18 3.49 -4.32
N SER A 27 -5.15 3.95 -5.57
CA SER A 27 -5.45 3.15 -6.77
C SER A 27 -4.46 1.99 -6.95
N ALA A 28 -3.18 2.19 -6.64
CA ALA A 28 -2.19 1.12 -6.67
C ALA A 28 -2.44 0.03 -5.62
N VAL A 29 -2.88 0.42 -4.42
CA VAL A 29 -3.26 -0.54 -3.37
C VAL A 29 -4.57 -1.26 -3.74
N ARG A 30 -5.54 -0.56 -4.35
CA ARG A 30 -6.77 -1.20 -4.87
C ARG A 30 -6.45 -2.24 -5.95
N LEU A 31 -5.62 -1.86 -6.92
CA LEU A 31 -5.13 -2.76 -7.96
C LEU A 31 -4.43 -3.98 -7.35
N ALA A 32 -3.59 -3.79 -6.33
CA ALA A 32 -2.88 -4.89 -5.66
C ALA A 32 -3.81 -5.88 -4.93
N VAL A 33 -4.96 -5.41 -4.44
CA VAL A 33 -5.89 -6.24 -3.65
C VAL A 33 -6.96 -6.89 -4.53
N TRP A 34 -7.48 -6.16 -5.52
CA TRP A 34 -8.65 -6.57 -6.30
C TRP A 34 -8.42 -6.65 -7.82
N ASP A 35 -7.21 -6.39 -8.30
CA ASP A 35 -6.90 -6.30 -9.74
C ASP A 35 -7.72 -5.23 -10.48
N ASP A 36 -8.19 -4.22 -9.73
CA ASP A 36 -9.00 -3.11 -10.22
C ASP A 36 -8.62 -1.83 -9.44
N PRO A 37 -8.03 -0.80 -10.09
CA PRO A 37 -7.65 0.45 -9.43
C PRO A 37 -8.86 1.31 -9.06
N ASP A 38 -10.02 1.08 -9.68
CA ASP A 38 -11.27 1.80 -9.47
C ASP A 38 -12.23 1.05 -8.54
N ALA A 39 -11.80 -0.08 -7.97
CA ALA A 39 -12.59 -0.89 -7.05
C ALA A 39 -13.18 -0.01 -5.94
N PRO A 40 -14.48 -0.13 -5.61
CA PRO A 40 -15.09 0.70 -4.58
C PRO A 40 -14.49 0.42 -3.20
N PHE A 41 -14.59 1.36 -2.26
CA PHE A 41 -14.21 1.11 -0.87
C PHE A 41 -14.97 -0.11 -0.31
N PRO A 42 -14.26 -1.11 0.23
CA PRO A 42 -14.89 -2.34 0.66
C PRO A 42 -15.74 -2.10 1.91
N GLN A 43 -16.88 -2.78 2.00
CA GLN A 43 -17.63 -2.88 3.25
C GLN A 43 -16.87 -3.78 4.24
N ALA A 44 -17.10 -3.58 5.53
CA ALA A 44 -16.51 -4.44 6.55
C ALA A 44 -16.90 -5.91 6.29
N GLY A 45 -15.89 -6.79 6.25
CA GLY A 45 -16.07 -8.22 5.98
C GLY A 45 -16.05 -8.64 4.51
N ALA A 46 -15.87 -7.70 3.56
CA ALA A 46 -15.62 -8.05 2.16
C ALA A 46 -14.22 -8.66 1.97
N ASP A 47 -14.07 -9.53 0.96
CA ASP A 47 -12.79 -10.12 0.62
C ASP A 47 -11.74 -9.04 0.31
N GLY A 48 -10.56 -9.15 0.94
CA GLY A 48 -9.47 -8.18 0.80
C GLY A 48 -9.62 -6.91 1.65
N ALA A 49 -10.78 -6.65 2.26
CA ALA A 49 -11.04 -5.42 3.02
C ALA A 49 -10.07 -5.20 4.19
N GLU A 50 -9.78 -6.25 4.94
CA GLU A 50 -8.85 -6.18 6.08
C GLU A 50 -7.42 -5.90 5.64
N VAL A 51 -6.96 -6.53 4.55
CA VAL A 51 -5.59 -6.33 4.02
C VAL A 51 -5.44 -4.93 3.44
N PHE A 52 -6.46 -4.43 2.73
CA PHE A 52 -6.51 -3.04 2.27
C PHE A 52 -6.45 -2.05 3.44
N ALA A 53 -7.28 -2.25 4.47
CA ALA A 53 -7.30 -1.40 5.66
C ALA A 53 -5.94 -1.40 6.39
N ASP A 54 -5.33 -2.58 6.56
CA ASP A 54 -3.99 -2.71 7.13
C ASP A 54 -2.94 -1.98 6.28
N ALA A 55 -2.97 -2.11 4.95
CA ALA A 55 -2.04 -1.44 4.05
C ALA A 55 -2.18 0.09 4.14
N MET A 56 -3.41 0.62 4.08
CA MET A 56 -3.67 2.06 4.19
C MET A 56 -3.30 2.61 5.57
N ALA A 57 -3.48 1.83 6.65
CA ALA A 57 -3.07 2.22 7.99
C ALA A 57 -1.53 2.34 8.10
N VAL A 58 -0.79 1.37 7.56
CA VAL A 58 0.69 1.41 7.51
C VAL A 58 1.18 2.63 6.72
N LEU A 59 0.60 2.86 5.53
CA LEU A 59 0.98 3.99 4.69
C LEU A 59 0.64 5.32 5.35
N HIS A 60 -0.55 5.46 5.93
CA HIS A 60 -0.92 6.68 6.65
C HIS A 60 0.05 6.96 7.81
N ASP A 61 0.45 5.96 8.58
CA ASP A 61 1.43 6.17 9.66
C ASP A 61 2.81 6.59 9.12
N ALA A 62 3.29 5.91 8.08
CA ALA A 62 4.56 6.24 7.44
C ALA A 62 4.58 7.67 6.88
N PHE A 63 3.50 8.10 6.21
CA PHE A 63 3.40 9.43 5.62
C PHE A 63 3.03 10.53 6.63
N ARG A 64 2.36 10.22 7.73
CA ARG A 64 2.01 11.20 8.79
C ARG A 64 3.24 11.90 9.35
N SER A 65 4.35 11.18 9.46
CA SER A 65 5.60 11.71 10.00
C SER A 65 6.41 12.55 8.99
N ARG A 66 5.95 12.65 7.74
CA ARG A 66 6.70 13.24 6.62
C ARG A 66 6.25 14.67 6.34
N ALA A 67 7.20 15.56 6.04
CA ALA A 67 6.90 16.91 5.60
C ALA A 67 6.14 16.89 4.26
N ALA A 68 5.15 17.75 4.08
CA ALA A 68 4.40 17.87 2.83
C ALA A 68 5.34 18.26 1.67
N GLY A 69 5.13 17.66 0.48
CA GLY A 69 5.86 18.03 -0.75
C GLY A 69 6.98 17.08 -1.18
N VAL A 70 6.93 15.81 -0.78
CA VAL A 70 7.87 14.79 -1.26
C VAL A 70 7.53 14.41 -2.71
N SER A 71 8.54 14.11 -3.52
CA SER A 71 8.38 13.56 -4.86
C SER A 71 7.73 12.17 -4.85
N ARG A 72 7.06 11.82 -5.94
CA ARG A 72 6.49 10.50 -6.20
C ARG A 72 7.49 9.36 -6.02
N GLU A 73 8.74 9.54 -6.46
CA GLU A 73 9.82 8.57 -6.26
C GLU A 73 10.03 8.30 -4.76
N GLY A 74 9.98 9.35 -3.94
CA GLY A 74 10.06 9.23 -2.49
C GLY A 74 8.87 8.50 -1.88
N ASP A 75 7.68 8.53 -2.49
CA ASP A 75 6.52 7.76 -2.02
C ASP A 75 6.70 6.26 -2.32
N ILE A 76 7.16 5.92 -3.53
CA ILE A 76 7.47 4.53 -3.93
C ILE A 76 8.53 3.92 -3.00
N GLU A 77 9.58 4.69 -2.67
CA GLU A 77 10.62 4.24 -1.74
C GLU A 77 10.07 3.94 -0.34
N VAL A 78 9.16 4.78 0.17
CA VAL A 78 8.52 4.55 1.47
C VAL A 78 7.64 3.31 1.45
N VAL A 79 6.82 3.13 0.40
CA VAL A 79 5.97 1.95 0.25
C VAL A 79 6.82 0.67 0.23
N ARG A 80 7.95 0.68 -0.50
CA ARG A 80 8.91 -0.43 -0.52
C ARG A 80 9.56 -0.68 0.84
N ALA A 81 9.95 0.39 1.53
CA ALA A 81 10.55 0.28 2.86
C ALA A 81 9.58 -0.36 3.87
N GLU A 82 8.31 0.05 3.85
CA GLU A 82 7.28 -0.54 4.71
C GLU A 82 6.99 -2.00 4.36
N ALA A 83 6.94 -2.35 3.08
CA ALA A 83 6.82 -3.75 2.65
C ALA A 83 7.98 -4.60 3.21
N MET A 84 9.23 -4.12 3.11
CA MET A 84 10.41 -4.79 3.66
C MET A 84 10.41 -4.87 5.19
N ARG A 85 9.93 -3.81 5.87
CA ARG A 85 9.81 -3.79 7.32
C ARG A 85 8.86 -4.89 7.80
N LEU A 86 7.69 -5.01 7.17
CA LEU A 86 6.66 -5.99 7.56
C LEU A 86 7.09 -7.45 7.38
N VAL A 87 7.97 -7.77 6.43
CA VAL A 87 8.53 -9.13 6.29
C VAL A 87 9.68 -9.41 7.26
N SER A 88 10.28 -8.38 7.84
CA SER A 88 11.46 -8.49 8.73
C SER A 88 11.12 -8.57 10.22
N VAL A 89 9.86 -8.35 10.61
CA VAL A 89 9.42 -8.46 12.01
C VAL A 89 9.21 -9.95 12.37
N PRO A 90 9.97 -10.52 13.33
CA PRO A 90 9.71 -11.88 13.81
C PRO A 90 8.34 -11.94 14.50
N ARG A 91 7.59 -13.02 14.22
CA ARG A 91 6.23 -13.26 14.73
C ARG A 91 6.18 -13.46 16.24
#